data_AF-A0AAN0LMH9-F1
#
_entry.id   AF-A0AAN0LMH9-F1
#
_cell.length_a   1.000
_cell.length_b   1.000
_cell.length_c   1.000
_cell.angle_alpha   90.00
_cell.angle_beta   90.00
_cell.angle_gamma   90.00
#
_symmetry.space_group_name_H-M   'P 1'
#
loop_
_entity.id
_entity.type
_entity.pdbx_description
1 polymer ?
#
loop_
_entity_poly.entity_id
_entity_poly.type
_entity_poly.pdbx_seq_one_letter_code
_entity_poly.pdbx_strand_id
1 'polypeptide(L)' 'MPTQMVRNPVNPEQLSLLQQVFDEACAEHRIDKDSPDAEALALILVNSLQKGSDDKEKLAALAEALAKSR' A
#
# COMPACT_ATOMS: atom_id res chain seq x y z
N MET A 1 -28.10 -9.53 -7.15
CA MET A 1 -27.17 -9.58 -6.00
C MET A 1 -25.80 -9.19 -6.53
N PRO A 2 -25.18 -8.07 -6.13
CA PRO A 2 -23.82 -7.76 -6.57
C PRO A 2 -22.88 -8.78 -5.93
N THR A 3 -22.06 -9.42 -6.75
CA THR A 3 -21.05 -10.38 -6.36
C THR A 3 -20.15 -9.76 -5.31
N GLN A 4 -20.17 -10.37 -4.13
CA GLN A 4 -19.28 -10.13 -3.00
C GLN A 4 -17.86 -9.93 -3.52
N MET A 5 -17.31 -8.73 -3.33
CA MET A 5 -15.91 -8.43 -3.64
C MET A 5 -15.06 -9.39 -2.80
N VAL A 6 -14.65 -10.52 -3.39
CA VAL A 6 -13.68 -11.40 -2.78
C VAL A 6 -12.38 -10.62 -2.79
N ARG A 7 -12.14 -9.87 -1.70
CA ARG A 7 -10.82 -9.31 -1.42
C ARG A 7 -9.90 -10.52 -1.34
N ASN A 8 -8.91 -10.60 -2.24
CA ASN A 8 -7.93 -11.66 -2.13
C ASN A 8 -7.30 -11.59 -0.73
N PRO A 9 -7.27 -12.71 0.02
CA PRO A 9 -6.62 -12.72 1.32
C PRO A 9 -5.17 -12.30 1.15
N VAL A 10 -4.72 -11.38 2.01
CA VAL A 10 -3.34 -10.91 2.02
C VAL A 10 -2.52 -11.95 2.78
N ASN A 11 -1.59 -12.60 2.09
CA ASN A 11 -0.70 -13.57 2.70
C ASN A 11 0.39 -12.87 3.54
N PRO A 12 1.03 -13.57 4.49
CA PRO A 12 2.06 -12.98 5.34
C PRO A 12 3.24 -12.35 4.57
N GLU A 13 3.61 -12.97 3.45
CA GLU A 13 4.67 -12.48 2.56
C GLU A 13 4.27 -11.14 1.91
N GLN A 14 3.01 -11.01 1.51
CA GLN A 14 2.44 -9.80 0.91
C GLN A 14 2.29 -8.68 1.94
N LEU A 15 1.95 -9.01 3.19
CA LEU A 15 1.95 -8.07 4.31
C LEU A 15 3.36 -7.55 4.58
N SER A 16 4.36 -8.43 4.58
CA SER A 16 5.76 -8.05 4.75
C SER A 16 6.24 -7.13 3.63
N LEU A 17 5.82 -7.42 2.39
CA LEU A 17 6.10 -6.58 1.22
C LEU A 17 5.49 -5.18 1.36
N LEU A 18 4.20 -5.14 1.73
CA LEU A 18 3.44 -3.92 1.98
C LEU A 18 4.12 -3.06 3.03
N GLN A 19 4.55 -3.66 4.14
CA GLN A 19 5.22 -2.96 5.22
C GLN A 19 6.57 -2.39 4.78
N GLN A 20 7.38 -3.14 4.02
CA GLN A 20 8.65 -2.63 3.48
C GLN A 20 8.43 -1.41 2.57
N VAL A 21 7.50 -1.53 1.62
CA VAL A 21 7.18 -0.45 0.66
C VAL A 21 6.64 0.79 1.39
N PHE A 22 5.76 0.58 2.37
CA PHE A 22 5.21 1.65 3.18
C PHE A 22 6.27 2.35 4.03
N ASP A 23 7.11 1.57 4.70
CA ASP A 23 8.17 2.10 5.57
C ASP A 23 9.21 2.88 4.77
N GLU A 24 9.58 2.40 3.58
CA GLU A 24 10.51 3.06 2.66
C GLU A 24 9.93 4.37 2.14
N ALA A 25 8.68 4.37 1.67
CA ALA A 25 8.01 5.59 1.22
C ALA A 25 7.84 6.61 2.36
N CYS A 26 7.51 6.18 3.57
CA CYS A 26 7.41 7.08 4.72
C CYS A 26 8.77 7.68 5.09
N ALA A 27 9.84 6.87 5.08
CA ALA A 27 11.19 7.33 5.37
C ALA A 27 11.70 8.33 4.31
N GLU A 28 11.49 8.03 3.03
CA GLU A 28 11.95 8.86 1.92
C GLU A 28 11.23 10.21 1.87
N HIS A 29 9.92 10.22 2.11
CA HIS A 29 9.09 11.42 2.07
C HIS A 29 8.95 12.13 3.42
N ARG A 30 9.62 11.62 4.47
CA ARG A 30 9.51 12.11 5.85
C ARG A 30 8.05 12.20 6.33
N ILE A 31 7.24 11.23 5.91
CA ILE A 31 5.85 11.11 6.36
C ILE A 31 5.87 10.43 7.73
N ASP A 32 5.20 11.06 8.70
CA ASP A 32 5.01 10.45 10.01
C ASP A 32 4.05 9.26 9.88
N LYS A 33 4.44 8.09 10.39
CA LYS A 33 3.65 6.86 10.27
C LYS A 33 2.30 6.94 10.99
N ASP A 34 2.19 7.82 11.98
CA ASP A 34 0.95 8.08 12.72
C ASP A 34 0.11 9.22 12.11
N SER A 35 0.54 9.76 10.97
CA SER A 35 -0.21 10.79 10.25
C SER A 35 -1.39 10.21 9.46
N PRO A 36 -2.47 11.00 9.25
CA PRO A 36 -3.57 10.61 8.37
C PRO A 36 -3.12 10.36 6.93
N ASP A 37 -1.97 10.92 6.54
CA ASP A 37 -1.39 10.76 5.21
C ASP A 37 -0.79 9.38 5.03
N ALA A 38 -0.09 8.89 6.04
CA ALA A 38 0.42 7.53 6.10
C ALA A 38 -0.74 6.51 6.13
N GLU A 39 -1.78 6.75 6.92
CA GLU A 39 -2.96 5.88 6.96
C GLU A 39 -3.62 5.75 5.57
N ALA A 40 -3.80 6.88 4.87
CA ALA A 40 -4.35 6.88 3.51
C ALA A 40 -3.47 6.08 2.53
N LEU A 41 -2.15 6.25 2.60
CA LEU A 41 -1.20 5.54 1.76
C LEU A 41 -1.24 4.02 2.00
N ALA A 42 -1.25 3.59 3.27
CA ALA A 42 -1.38 2.18 3.65
C ALA A 42 -2.69 1.56 3.13
N LEU A 43 -3.81 2.25 3.27
CA LEU A 43 -5.11 1.79 2.76
C LEU A 43 -5.11 1.60 1.25
N ILE A 44 -4.51 2.53 0.49
CA ILE A 44 -4.45 2.43 -0.96
C ILE A 44 -3.56 1.25 -1.39
N LEU A 45 -2.40 1.07 -0.75
CA LEU A 45 -1.51 -0.05 -1.06
C LEU A 45 -2.17 -1.40 -0.79
N VAL A 46 -2.84 -1.56 0.37
CA VAL A 46 -3.56 -2.80 0.72
C VAL A 46 -4.68 -3.08 -0.31
N ASN A 47 -5.45 -2.05 -0.69
CA ASN A 47 -6.50 -2.21 -1.70
C ASN A 47 -5.93 -2.58 -3.08
N SER A 48 -4.78 -2.03 -3.46
CA SER A 48 -4.10 -2.37 -4.72
C SER A 48 -3.68 -3.84 -4.72
N LEU A 49 -3.09 -4.30 -3.61
CA LEU A 49 -2.66 -5.68 -3.46
C LEU A 49 -3.83 -6.67 -3.46
N GLN A 50 -4.92 -6.35 -2.76
CA GLN A 50 -6.14 -7.17 -2.75
C GLN A 50 -6.84 -7.25 -4.11
N LYS A 51 -6.58 -6.30 -5.02
CA LYS A 51 -7.07 -6.31 -6.40
C LYS A 51 -6.19 -7.11 -7.36
N GLY A 52 -5.12 -7.73 -6.86
CA GLY A 52 -4.22 -8.57 -7.66
C GLY A 52 -2.98 -7.84 -8.20
N SER A 53 -2.58 -6.71 -7.61
CA SER A 53 -1.21 -6.19 -7.78
C SER A 53 -0.32 -6.72 -6.66
N ASP A 54 0.20 -7.93 -6.83
CA ASP A 54 1.22 -8.54 -5.95
C ASP A 54 2.66 -8.12 -6.32
N ASP A 55 2.80 -7.27 -7.33
CA ASP A 55 4.08 -6.80 -7.81
C ASP A 55 4.67 -5.70 -6.91
N LYS A 56 5.84 -5.98 -6.33
CA LYS A 56 6.57 -5.06 -5.45
C LYS A 56 6.87 -3.72 -6.12
N GLU A 57 7.30 -3.75 -7.37
CA GLU A 57 7.71 -2.55 -8.10
C GLU A 57 6.51 -1.66 -8.37
N LYS A 58 5.35 -2.24 -8.68
CA LYS A 58 4.10 -1.48 -8.83
C LYS A 58 3.63 -0.85 -7.53
N LEU A 59 3.74 -1.57 -6.41
CA LEU A 59 3.37 -1.04 -5.09
C LEU A 59 4.32 0.08 -4.67
N ALA A 60 5.62 -0.06 -4.93
CA ALA A 60 6.61 0.97 -4.65
C ALA A 60 6.38 2.23 -5.50
N ALA A 61 6.20 2.08 -6.81
CA ALA A 61 5.89 3.19 -7.70
C ALA A 61 4.59 3.90 -7.31
N LEU A 62 3.59 3.15 -6.84
CA LEU A 62 2.33 3.71 -6.37
C LEU A 62 2.50 4.46 -5.04
N ALA A 63 3.28 3.92 -4.10
CA ALA A 63 3.61 4.60 -2.84
C ALA A 63 4.36 5.92 -3.10
N GLU A 64 5.38 5.90 -3.96
CA GLU A 64 6.10 7.10 -4.38
C GLU A 64 5.19 8.15 -5.04
N ALA A 65 4.32 7.71 -5.97
CA ALA A 65 3.42 8.64 -6.67
C ALA A 65 2.44 9.32 -5.71
N LEU A 66 1.91 8.57 -4.74
CA LEU A 66 1.04 9.10 -3.70
C LEU A 66 1.78 10.04 -2.75
N ALA A 67 3.02 9.69 -2.38
CA ALA A 67 3.82 10.48 -1.47
C ALA A 67 4.39 11.77 -2.12
N LYS A 68 4.63 11.78 -3.45
CA LYS A 68 5.00 12.98 -4.22
C LYS A 68 3.83 13.92 -4.51
N SER A 69 2.61 13.40 -4.55
CA SER A 69 1.40 14.19 -4.85
C SER A 69 0.82 14.90 -3.62
N ARG A 70 1.56 14.90 -2.50
CA ARG A 70 1.22 15.53 -1.23
C ARG A 70 1.93 16.87 -1.04
#